data_AF-A0A4Q4D3B5-F1
#
_entry.id   AF-A0A4Q4D3B5-F1
#
_cell.length_a   1.000
_cell.length_b   1.000
_cell.length_c   1.000
_cell.angle_alpha   90.00
_cell.angle_beta   90.00
_cell.angle_gamma   90.00
#
_symmetry.space_group_name_H-M   'P 1'
#
loop_
_entity.id
_entity.type
_entity.pdbx_description
1 polymer ?
#
loop_
_entity_poly.entity_id
_entity_poly.type
_entity_poly.pdbx_seq_one_letter_code
_entity_poly.pdbx_strand_id
1 'polypeptide(L)'
;MSPARMGADEVAAIVDARGGPDFITLLRAARLSFDRPGFEDDVAARLRAAPRLVQAWDLWCGDQRWTPSAYVNGTEAGWYDGTRHFATQHPDEASATADFIHRLAAWLDDRTVLHADE
;
A
#
# COMPACT_ATOMS: atom_id res chain seq x y z
N MET A 1 -5.50 -17.98 17.28
CA MET A 1 -4.87 -16.68 17.59
C MET A 1 -5.20 -15.75 16.43
N SER A 2 -5.95 -14.69 16.65
CA SER A 2 -6.10 -13.64 15.64
C SER A 2 -4.73 -12.98 15.43
N PRO A 3 -4.30 -12.68 14.19
CA PRO A 3 -3.03 -11.99 13.97
C PRO A 3 -3.05 -10.62 14.67
N ALA A 4 -1.92 -10.21 15.23
CA ALA A 4 -1.79 -8.89 15.84
C ALA A 4 -1.85 -7.80 14.76
N ARG A 5 -2.52 -6.68 15.06
CA ARG A 5 -2.52 -5.49 14.19
C ARG A 5 -1.14 -4.84 14.23
N MET A 6 -0.62 -4.47 13.06
CA MET A 6 0.63 -3.73 12.88
C MET A 6 0.44 -2.22 13.11
N GLY A 7 1.49 -1.56 13.59
CA GLY A 7 1.61 -0.10 13.68
C GLY A 7 1.77 0.56 12.30
N ALA A 8 1.45 1.86 12.21
CA ALA A 8 1.55 2.61 10.96
C ALA A 8 3.00 2.77 10.48
N ASP A 9 3.93 2.88 11.42
CA ASP A 9 5.37 2.90 11.17
C ASP A 9 5.88 1.55 10.65
N GLU A 10 5.40 0.45 11.22
CA GLU A 10 5.71 -0.90 10.74
C GLU A 10 5.20 -1.09 9.31
N VAL A 11 3.94 -0.72 9.03
CA VAL A 11 3.34 -0.84 7.69
C VAL A 11 4.07 0.01 6.65
N ALA A 12 4.38 1.28 6.98
CA ALA A 12 5.13 2.16 6.09
C ALA A 12 6.50 1.57 5.73
N ALA A 13 7.14 0.86 6.66
CA ALA A 13 8.48 0.30 6.50
C ALA A 13 8.51 -1.12 5.89
N ILE A 14 7.37 -1.76 5.57
CA ILE A 14 7.35 -3.14 5.02
C ILE A 14 8.25 -3.27 3.76
N VAL A 15 8.34 -2.23 2.93
CA VAL A 15 9.19 -2.20 1.73
C VAL A 15 10.70 -2.34 2.01
N ASP A 16 11.15 -2.04 3.23
CA ASP A 16 12.55 -2.29 3.62
C ASP A 16 12.84 -3.81 3.65
N ALA A 17 11.82 -4.64 3.84
CA ALA A 17 11.91 -6.11 3.82
C ALA A 17 11.72 -6.72 2.42
N ARG A 18 11.56 -5.93 1.34
CA ARG A 18 11.14 -6.40 0.00
C ARG A 18 11.99 -7.52 -0.63
N GLY A 19 13.26 -7.66 -0.22
CA GLY A 19 14.15 -8.73 -0.69
C GLY A 19 14.10 -10.01 0.15
N GLY A 20 13.36 -10.00 1.27
CA GLY A 20 13.26 -11.11 2.21
C GLY A 20 12.07 -12.04 1.93
N PRO A 21 12.09 -13.27 2.47
CA PRO A 21 11.03 -14.25 2.26
C PRO A 21 9.69 -13.85 2.89
N ASP A 22 9.70 -12.98 3.90
CA ASP A 22 8.52 -12.63 4.69
C ASP A 22 7.75 -11.42 4.14
N PHE A 23 8.25 -10.77 3.09
CA PHE A 23 7.68 -9.52 2.60
C PHE A 23 6.19 -9.61 2.24
N ILE A 24 5.80 -10.63 1.47
CA ILE A 24 4.39 -10.86 1.12
C ILE A 24 3.55 -11.23 2.36
N THR A 25 4.15 -11.95 3.31
CA THR A 25 3.48 -12.30 4.57
C THR A 25 3.18 -11.05 5.41
N LEU A 26 4.12 -10.11 5.48
CA LEU A 26 3.94 -8.82 6.17
C LEU A 26 2.86 -7.97 5.50
N LEU A 27 2.84 -7.90 4.17
CA LEU A 27 1.80 -7.19 3.42
C LEU A 27 0.40 -7.75 3.67
N ARG A 28 0.25 -9.08 3.73
CA ARG A 28 -1.02 -9.72 4.09
C ARG A 28 -1.43 -9.37 5.51
N ALA A 29 -0.50 -9.46 6.46
CA ALA A 29 -0.78 -9.17 7.86
C ALA A 29 -1.22 -7.71 8.09
N ALA A 30 -0.69 -6.77 7.29
CA ALA A 30 -1.05 -5.36 7.37
C ALA A 30 -2.55 -5.09 7.10
N ARG A 31 -3.24 -5.97 6.35
CA ARG A 31 -4.66 -5.79 5.98
C ARG A 31 -5.57 -5.55 7.19
N LEU A 32 -5.34 -6.25 8.31
CA LEU A 32 -6.15 -6.12 9.52
C LEU A 32 -6.02 -4.76 10.22
N SER A 33 -4.94 -4.03 9.96
CA SER A 33 -4.74 -2.70 10.51
C SER A 33 -5.55 -1.63 9.77
N PHE A 34 -5.78 -1.82 8.48
CA PHE A 34 -6.58 -0.90 7.64
C PHE A 34 -8.08 -0.92 7.95
N ASP A 35 -8.59 -1.90 8.71
CA ASP A 35 -9.96 -1.87 9.24
C ASP A 35 -10.19 -0.76 10.28
N ARG A 36 -9.11 -0.14 10.77
CA ARG A 36 -9.21 0.95 11.75
C ARG A 36 -9.44 2.28 11.03
N PRO A 37 -10.50 3.04 11.37
CA PRO A 37 -10.72 4.37 10.81
C PRO A 37 -9.50 5.27 10.98
N GLY A 38 -9.09 5.96 9.92
CA GLY A 38 -7.93 6.86 9.91
C GLY A 38 -6.55 6.19 9.88
N PHE A 39 -6.47 4.86 9.83
CA PHE A 39 -5.16 4.20 9.81
C PHE A 39 -4.34 4.48 8.55
N GLU A 40 -5.00 4.63 7.39
CA GLU A 40 -4.33 5.01 6.16
C GLU A 40 -3.69 6.41 6.28
N ASP A 41 -4.38 7.36 6.92
CA ASP A 41 -3.84 8.69 7.21
C ASP A 41 -2.63 8.63 8.15
N ASP A 42 -2.66 7.74 9.15
CA ASP A 42 -1.52 7.49 10.03
C ASP A 42 -0.31 6.97 9.24
N VAL A 43 -0.53 6.02 8.32
CA VAL A 43 0.54 5.50 7.43
C VAL A 43 1.08 6.62 6.55
N ALA A 44 0.20 7.43 5.95
CA ALA A 44 0.60 8.58 5.16
C ALA A 44 1.45 9.58 5.99
N ALA A 45 1.08 9.85 7.24
CA ALA A 45 1.87 10.69 8.13
C ALA A 45 3.29 10.13 8.39
N ARG A 46 3.43 8.81 8.51
CA ARG A 46 4.76 8.16 8.63
C ARG A 46 5.57 8.25 7.34
N LEU A 47 4.92 8.06 6.20
CA LEU A 47 5.57 8.18 4.89
C LEU A 47 6.04 9.62 4.62
N ARG A 48 5.25 10.64 5.00
CA ARG A 48 5.67 12.06 4.94
C ARG A 48 6.93 12.32 5.77
N ALA A 49 7.01 11.72 6.96
CA ALA A 49 8.17 11.86 7.83
C ALA A 49 9.41 11.10 7.33
N ALA A 50 9.24 10.17 6.38
CA ALA A 50 10.30 9.35 5.83
C ALA A 50 10.22 9.22 4.30
N PRO A 51 10.54 10.28 3.53
CA PRO A 51 10.43 10.29 2.05
C PRO A 51 11.18 9.16 1.34
N ARG A 52 12.24 8.61 1.97
CA ARG A 52 12.96 7.43 1.47
C ARG A 52 12.04 6.21 1.28
N LEU A 53 11.01 6.07 2.12
CA LEU A 53 10.07 4.95 2.07
C LEU A 53 9.11 5.11 0.90
N VAL A 54 8.65 6.33 0.63
CA VAL A 54 7.85 6.65 -0.57
C VAL A 54 8.62 6.26 -1.83
N GLN A 55 9.88 6.68 -1.94
CA GLN A 55 10.74 6.31 -3.08
C GLN A 55 10.95 4.80 -3.18
N ALA A 56 11.12 4.09 -2.06
CA ALA A 56 11.28 2.65 -2.08
C ALA A 56 10.00 1.93 -2.55
N TRP A 57 8.82 2.41 -2.16
CA TRP A 57 7.54 1.89 -2.61
C TRP A 57 7.30 2.15 -4.10
N ASP A 58 7.62 3.37 -4.58
CA ASP A 58 7.52 3.72 -6.00
C ASP A 58 8.41 2.83 -6.88
N LEU A 59 9.69 2.65 -6.49
CA LEU A 59 10.60 1.74 -7.17
C LEU A 59 10.07 0.31 -7.20
N TRP A 60 9.59 -0.19 -6.06
CA TRP A 60 9.05 -1.54 -6.00
C TRP A 60 7.76 -1.70 -6.81
N CYS A 61 6.88 -0.69 -6.81
CA CYS A 61 5.70 -0.64 -7.66
C CYS A 61 6.09 -0.76 -9.14
N GLY A 62 7.13 -0.04 -9.58
CA GLY A 62 7.65 -0.12 -10.95
C GLY A 62 8.25 -1.48 -11.31
N ASP A 63 8.81 -2.21 -10.33
CA ASP A 63 9.41 -3.53 -10.53
C ASP A 63 8.36 -4.66 -10.61
N GLN A 64 7.12 -4.41 -10.19
CA GLN A 64 6.06 -5.40 -10.25
C GLN A 64 5.71 -5.79 -11.69
N ARG A 65 5.67 -7.09 -11.98
CA ARG A 65 5.40 -7.63 -13.34
C ARG A 65 4.08 -8.40 -13.46
N TRP A 66 3.22 -8.32 -12.46
CA TRP A 66 1.95 -9.04 -12.41
C TRP A 66 0.75 -8.13 -12.66
N THR A 67 -0.32 -8.73 -13.17
CA THR A 67 -1.62 -8.10 -13.39
C THR A 67 -2.73 -9.06 -12.92
N PRO A 68 -3.79 -8.56 -12.26
CA PRO A 68 -3.97 -7.18 -11.82
C PRO A 68 -3.00 -6.82 -10.67
N SER A 69 -2.61 -5.55 -10.60
CA SER A 69 -1.83 -5.01 -9.48
C SER A 69 -2.29 -3.61 -9.12
N ALA A 70 -2.12 -3.24 -7.86
CA ALA A 70 -2.21 -1.84 -7.46
C ALA A 70 -1.04 -1.08 -8.11
N TYR A 71 -1.21 0.22 -8.37
CA TYR A 71 -0.13 1.10 -8.77
C TYR A 71 -0.15 2.38 -7.94
N VAL A 72 1.02 3.00 -7.83
CA VAL A 72 1.20 4.40 -7.44
C VAL A 72 2.05 5.09 -8.51
N ASN A 73 1.73 6.34 -8.82
CA ASN A 73 2.48 7.15 -9.77
C ASN A 73 2.35 8.63 -9.37
N GLY A 74 3.36 9.16 -8.66
CA GLY A 74 3.29 10.48 -8.05
C GLY A 74 2.16 10.56 -7.03
N THR A 75 1.18 11.42 -7.27
CA THR A 75 0.01 11.62 -6.40
C THR A 75 -1.21 10.77 -6.78
N GLU A 76 -1.07 9.87 -7.76
CA GLU A 76 -2.15 8.97 -8.21
C GLU A 76 -1.92 7.56 -7.66
N ALA A 77 -2.97 6.91 -7.17
CA ALA A 77 -2.97 5.48 -6.86
C ALA A 77 -4.21 4.80 -7.45
N GLY A 78 -4.10 3.53 -7.84
CA GLY A 78 -5.23 2.80 -8.43
C GLY A 78 -4.90 1.36 -8.77
N TRP A 79 -5.65 0.78 -9.71
CA TRP A 79 -5.45 -0.58 -10.21
C TRP A 79 -5.03 -0.60 -11.68
N TYR A 80 -4.16 -1.55 -12.04
CA TYR A 80 -3.73 -1.80 -13.41
C TYR A 80 -3.89 -3.28 -13.76
N ASP A 81 -4.58 -3.57 -14.85
CA ASP A 81 -4.79 -4.91 -15.42
C ASP A 81 -4.52 -4.97 -16.94
N GLY A 82 -3.83 -3.94 -17.45
CA GLY A 82 -3.74 -3.61 -18.88
C GLY A 82 -4.30 -2.22 -19.16
N THR A 83 -5.26 -1.79 -18.36
CA THR A 83 -5.81 -0.42 -18.30
C THR A 83 -5.80 0.10 -16.86
N ARG A 84 -5.82 1.44 -16.69
CA ARG A 84 -5.90 2.06 -15.36
C ARG A 84 -7.36 2.13 -14.90
N HIS A 85 -7.62 1.66 -13.69
CA HIS A 85 -8.94 1.62 -13.06
C HIS A 85 -8.91 2.19 -11.64
N PHE A 86 -10.05 2.74 -11.21
CA PHE A 86 -10.28 3.20 -9.83
C PHE A 86 -9.15 4.11 -9.32
N ALA A 87 -8.69 5.00 -10.20
CA ALA A 87 -7.63 5.95 -9.89
C ALA A 87 -8.14 6.99 -8.91
N THR A 88 -7.43 7.17 -7.81
CA THR A 88 -7.65 8.22 -6.80
C THR A 88 -6.50 9.20 -6.85
N GLN A 89 -6.82 10.49 -6.89
CA GLN A 89 -5.84 11.59 -6.80
C GLN A 89 -5.73 12.05 -5.35
N HIS A 90 -4.49 12.09 -4.85
CA HIS A 90 -4.17 12.42 -3.47
C HIS A 90 -3.49 13.78 -3.36
N PRO A 91 -3.51 14.43 -2.17
CA PRO A 91 -2.87 15.72 -1.97
C PRO A 91 -1.34 15.66 -2.04
N ASP A 92 -0.74 14.50 -1.81
CA ASP A 92 0.71 14.27 -1.89
C ASP A 92 1.05 12.80 -2.17
N GLU A 93 2.32 12.54 -2.49
CA GLU A 93 2.84 11.20 -2.80
C GLU A 93 2.74 10.23 -1.62
N ALA A 94 2.79 10.74 -0.39
CA ALA A 94 2.72 9.90 0.80
C ALA A 94 1.31 9.35 1.02
N SER A 95 0.27 10.17 0.80
CA SER A 95 -1.12 9.72 0.77
C SER A 95 -1.38 8.72 -0.35
N ALA A 96 -0.89 8.99 -1.58
CA ALA A 96 -1.03 8.04 -2.69
C ALA A 96 -0.33 6.70 -2.39
N THR A 97 0.85 6.77 -1.76
CA THR A 97 1.59 5.56 -1.36
C THR A 97 0.87 4.78 -0.26
N ALA A 98 0.22 5.46 0.70
CA ALA A 98 -0.56 4.79 1.73
C ALA A 98 -1.78 4.03 1.14
N ASP A 99 -2.52 4.65 0.23
CA ASP A 99 -3.62 4.03 -0.52
C ASP A 99 -3.11 2.81 -1.32
N PHE A 100 -1.99 2.96 -2.03
CA PHE A 100 -1.37 1.85 -2.74
C PHE A 100 -1.03 0.65 -1.82
N ILE A 101 -0.46 0.89 -0.64
CA ILE A 101 -0.17 -0.17 0.33
C ILE A 101 -1.47 -0.85 0.81
N HIS A 102 -2.53 -0.06 1.05
CA HIS A 102 -3.83 -0.58 1.47
C HIS A 102 -4.44 -1.49 0.39
N ARG A 103 -4.52 -1.01 -0.85
CA ARG A 103 -4.99 -1.77 -2.02
C ARG A 103 -4.25 -3.09 -2.16
N LEU A 104 -2.92 -3.02 -2.05
CA LEU A 104 -2.07 -4.19 -2.16
C LEU A 104 -2.30 -5.19 -1.02
N ALA A 105 -2.41 -4.72 0.22
CA ALA A 105 -2.70 -5.56 1.38
C ALA A 105 -4.05 -6.27 1.23
N ALA A 106 -5.09 -5.55 0.78
CA ALA A 106 -6.42 -6.13 0.50
C ALA A 106 -6.35 -7.21 -0.58
N TRP A 107 -5.72 -6.91 -1.73
CA TRP A 107 -5.60 -7.90 -2.79
C TRP A 107 -4.79 -9.13 -2.40
N LEU A 108 -3.74 -8.95 -1.60
CA LEU A 108 -2.90 -10.05 -1.17
C LEU A 108 -3.55 -10.97 -0.13
N ASP A 109 -4.44 -10.43 0.69
CA ASP A 109 -5.14 -11.17 1.75
C ASP A 109 -6.33 -11.96 1.20
N ASP A 110 -7.28 -11.27 0.54
CA ASP A 110 -8.57 -11.86 0.15
C ASP A 110 -8.98 -11.59 -1.31
N ARG A 111 -8.07 -11.04 -2.13
CA ARG A 111 -8.32 -10.64 -3.53
C ARG A 111 -9.35 -9.51 -3.68
N THR A 112 -9.58 -8.72 -2.64
CA THR A 112 -10.41 -7.52 -2.73
C THR A 112 -9.76 -6.46 -3.61
N VAL A 113 -10.56 -5.88 -4.51
CA VAL A 113 -10.21 -4.71 -5.32
C VAL A 113 -10.90 -3.50 -4.68
N LEU A 114 -10.12 -2.59 -4.08
CA LEU A 114 -10.70 -1.36 -3.54
C LEU A 114 -11.05 -0.40 -4.67
N HIS A 115 -12.24 0.19 -4.61
CA HIS A 115 -12.72 1.17 -5.58
C HIS A 115 -12.36 2.60 -5.13
N ALA A 116 -12.32 3.54 -6.08
CA ALA A 116 -12.16 4.95 -5.74
C ALA A 116 -13.49 5.43 -5.12
N ASP A 117 -13.43 5.85 -3.85
CA ASP A 117 -14.54 6.35 -3.03
C ASP A 117 -15.77 5.41 -2.92
N GLU A 118 -15.68 4.47 -1.98
CA GLU A 118 -16.76 4.23 -1.00
C GLU A 118 -16.36 4.83 0.36
#